data_AF-A0A8T4S6E6-F1
#
_entry.id   AF-A0A8T4S6E6-F1
#
_cell.length_a   1.000
_cell.length_b   1.000
_cell.length_c   1.000
_cell.angle_alpha   90.00
_cell.angle_beta   90.00
_cell.angle_gamma   90.00
#
_symmetry.space_group_name_H-M   'P 1'
#
loop_
_entity.id
_entity.type
_entity.pdbx_description
1 polymer ?
#
loop_
_entity_poly.entity_id
_entity_poly.type
_entity_poly.pdbx_seq_one_letter_code
_entity_poly.pdbx_strand_id
1 'polypeptide(L)' 'MVKLSKSGKQYRITIPQEIIEIAGWDENTEILFTPLLKNPESKIGKDTPIFMRRVK' A
#
# COMPACT_ATOMS: atom_id res chain seq x y z
N MET A 1 10.98 -9.35 -2.27
CA MET A 1 10.36 -8.91 -3.55
C MET A 1 8.86 -8.84 -3.35
N VAL A 2 8.23 -7.68 -3.51
CA VAL A 2 6.77 -7.52 -3.34
C VAL A 2 6.07 -8.27 -4.47
N LYS A 3 5.29 -9.31 -4.15
CA LYS A 3 4.52 -10.08 -5.14
C LYS A 3 3.17 -9.41 -5.34
N LEU A 4 3.01 -8.75 -6.48
CA LEU A 4 1.71 -8.31 -6.97
C LEU A 4 1.04 -9.51 -7.65
N SER A 5 -0.11 -9.94 -7.14
CA SER A 5 -0.91 -11.00 -7.74
C SER A 5 -2.28 -10.46 -8.15
N LYS A 6 -2.89 -11.05 -9.18
CA LYS A 6 -4.24 -10.69 -9.63
C LYS A 6 -5.19 -11.83 -9.27
N SER A 7 -6.26 -11.52 -8.56
CA SER A 7 -7.33 -12.46 -8.21
C SER A 7 -8.65 -11.91 -8.76
N GLY A 8 -9.11 -12.48 -9.88
CA GLY A 8 -10.25 -11.95 -10.63
C GLY A 8 -10.02 -10.51 -11.11
N LYS A 9 -10.85 -9.58 -10.63
CA LYS A 9 -10.75 -8.13 -10.94
C LYS A 9 -9.91 -7.34 -9.93
N GLN A 10 -9.42 -7.98 -8.87
CA GLN A 10 -8.65 -7.31 -7.81
C GLN A 10 -7.16 -7.57 -7.95
N TYR A 11 -6.37 -6.53 -7.71
CA TYR A 11 -4.93 -6.67 -7.49
C TYR A 11 -4.68 -6.86 -5.99
N ARG A 12 -3.82 -7.82 -5.65
CA ARG A 12 -3.41 -8.15 -4.29
C ARG A 12 -1.92 -7.91 -4.16
N ILE A 13 -1.54 -7.22 -3.09
CA ILE A 13 -0.15 -7.06 -2.67
C ILE A 13 0.03 -7.97 -1.45
N THR A 14 0.97 -8.91 -1.53
CA THR A 14 1.38 -9.65 -0.35
C THR A 14 2.36 -8.80 0.45
N ILE A 15 1.94 -8.38 1.64
CA ILE A 15 2.79 -7.68 2.59
C ILE A 15 3.62 -8.72 3.36
N PRO A 16 4.96 -8.60 3.38
CA PRO A 16 5.81 -9.46 4.19
C PRO A 16 5.45 -9.41 5.67
N GLN A 17 5.59 -10.54 6.37
CA GLN A 17 5.22 -10.67 7.77
C GLN A 17 6.02 -9.69 8.65
N GLU A 18 7.30 -9.45 8.35
CA GLU A 18 8.11 -8.50 9.12
C GLU A 18 7.55 -7.07 9.10
N ILE A 19 6.90 -6.66 8.01
CA ILE A 19 6.27 -5.33 7.92
C ILE A 19 5.01 -5.29 8.79
N ILE A 20 4.22 -6.37 8.79
CA ILE A 20 3.00 -6.49 9.61
C ILE A 20 3.37 -6.39 11.09
N GLU A 21 4.42 -7.10 11.51
CA GLU A 21 4.90 -7.11 12.90
C GLU A 21 5.45 -5.74 13.34
N ILE A 22 6.36 -5.14 12.56
CA ILE A 22 6.92 -3.81 12.87
C ILE A 22 5.82 -2.75 12.89
N ALA A 23 4.89 -2.83 11.95
CA ALA A 23 3.81 -1.87 11.85
C ALA A 23 2.68 -2.15 12.83
N GLY A 24 2.68 -3.31 13.53
CA GLY A 24 1.71 -3.73 14.55
C GLY A 24 0.29 -3.99 14.02
N TRP A 25 0.16 -4.42 12.77
CA TRP A 25 -1.15 -4.64 12.14
C TRP A 25 -1.74 -5.98 12.55
N ASP A 26 -3.07 -6.02 12.67
CA ASP A 26 -3.87 -7.22 12.91
C ASP A 26 -4.92 -7.38 11.81
N GLU A 27 -5.77 -8.40 11.95
CA GLU A 27 -6.87 -8.72 11.02
C GLU A 27 -7.94 -7.63 10.91
N ASN A 28 -8.03 -6.74 11.90
CA ASN A 28 -9.00 -5.64 11.94
C ASN A 28 -8.38 -4.31 11.50
N THR A 29 -7.08 -4.29 11.18
CA THR A 29 -6.37 -3.06 10.86
C THR A 29 -6.71 -2.60 9.44
N GLU A 30 -7.36 -1.45 9.35
CA GLU A 30 -7.60 -0.78 8.07
C GLU A 30 -6.42 0.12 7.67
N ILE A 31 -5.92 -0.07 6.45
CA ILE A 31 -4.80 0.70 5.89
C ILE A 31 -5.25 1.48 4.66
N LEU A 32 -4.98 2.78 4.65
CA LEU A 32 -5.13 3.63 3.49
C LEU A 32 -3.80 3.73 2.74
N PHE A 33 -3.85 3.42 1.44
CA PHE A 33 -2.75 3.62 0.50
C PHE A 33 -3.02 4.89 -0.30
N THR A 34 -2.11 5.86 -0.25
CA THR A 34 -2.25 7.13 -0.97
C THR A 34 -1.01 7.41 -1.79
N PRO A 35 -1.12 7.59 -3.11
CA PRO A 35 -0.01 8.07 -3.93
C PRO A 35 0.50 9.42 -3.41
N LEU A 36 1.80 9.52 -3.15
CA LEU A 36 2.44 10.74 -2.69
C LEU A 36 2.92 11.54 -3.89
N LEU A 37 2.11 12.50 -4.31
CA LEU A 37 2.48 13.44 -5.37
C LEU A 37 3.37 14.54 -4.79
N LYS A 38 4.52 14.80 -5.43
CA LYS A 38 5.38 15.95 -5.05
C LYS A 38 4.69 17.28 -5.36
N ASN A 39 3.96 17.35 -6.48
CA ASN A 39 3.15 18.48 -6.88
C ASN A 39 1.70 18.02 -7.16
N PRO A 40 0.66 18.76 -6.74
CA PRO A 40 -0.74 18.36 -6.91
C PRO A 40 -1.17 18.08 -8.36
N GLU A 41 -0.55 18.75 -9.32
CA GLU A 41 -0.86 18.60 -10.76
C GLU A 41 -0.07 17.45 -11.42
N SER A 42 0.83 16.79 -10.69
CA SER A 42 1.61 15.68 -11.25
C SER A 42 0.72 14.47 -11.50
N LYS A 43 0.90 13.83 -12.66
CA LYS A 43 0.28 12.53 -12.94
C LYS A 43 0.92 11.45 -12.07
N ILE A 44 0.12 10.47 -11.65
CA ILE A 44 0.62 9.25 -11.02
C ILE A 44 1.41 8.46 -12.08
N GLY A 45 2.65 8.10 -11.75
CA GLY A 45 3.58 7.36 -12.59
C GLY A 45 4.19 6.17 -11.86
N LYS A 46 5.06 5.43 -12.55
CA LYS A 46 5.72 4.23 -12.00
C LYS A 46 6.57 4.52 -10.76
N ASP A 47 7.13 5.73 -10.70
CA ASP A 47 8.01 6.16 -9.61
C ASP A 47 7.29 7.00 -8.54
N THR A 48 5.96 7.15 -8.64
CA THR A 48 5.19 7.84 -7.61
C THR A 48 5.19 7.01 -6.34
N PRO A 49 5.77 7.50 -5.23
CA PRO A 49 5.77 6.75 -3.97
C PRO A 49 4.35 6.55 -3.46
N ILE A 50 4.13 5.49 -2.68
CA ILE A 50 2.85 5.24 -2.01
C ILE A 50 3.07 5.40 -0.51
N PHE A 51 2.30 6.28 0.11
CA PHE A 51 2.24 6.40 1.55
C PHE A 51 1.18 5.44 2.10
N MET A 52 1.52 4.77 3.20
CA MET A 52 0.62 3.87 3.92
C MET A 52 0.32 4.46 5.29
N ARG A 53 -0.96 4.63 5.63
CA ARG A 53 -1.38 5.08 6.97
C ARG A 53 -2.51 4.21 7.50
N ARG A 54 -2.57 4.03 8.83
CA ARG A 54 -3.74 3.43 9.49
C ARG A 54 -4.93 4.36 9.42
N VAL A 55 -6.11 3.81 9.20
CA VAL A 55 -7.39 4.50 9.38
C VAL A 55 -7.74 4.42 10.86
N LYS A 56 -8.18 5.53 11.45
CA LYS A 56 -8.65 5.59 12.85
C LYS A 56 -10.15 5.35 12.91
#